data_AF-V5WEW4-F1
#
_entry.id   AF-V5WEW4-F1
#
_cell.length_a   1.000
_cell.length_b   1.000
_cell.length_c   1.000
_cell.angle_alpha   90.00
_cell.angle_beta   90.00
_cell.angle_gamma   90.00
#
_symmetry.space_group_name_H-M   'P 1'
#
loop_
_entity.id
_entity.type
_entity.pdbx_description
1 polymer ?
#
loop_
_entity_poly.entity_id
_entity_poly.type
_entity_poly.pdbx_seq_one_letter_code
_entity_poly.pdbx_strand_id
1 'polypeptide(L)'
;MLKSISRFFAAINGYQRPGELAAGAACGVILGVLPGGNASWWILFIVFALVKINKGAMILVMLLFMWLASSLDPLLHSLGYGILTAPALNPLFTRMASLPLVPLTRFNNTLVMGGLAAALPLWLISYAVFRLLVKFYRSYIRDTIIRPRLLPWIKRVPILRHMYRALEILFGAGEGVWRS
;
A
#
# COMPACT_ATOMS: atom_id res chain seq x y z
N MET A 1 -1.12 19.68 13.90
CA MET A 1 -0.90 18.23 13.70
C MET A 1 -2.15 17.48 13.27
N LEU A 2 -3.28 17.59 13.98
CA LEU A 2 -4.55 16.93 13.61
C LEU A 2 -5.05 17.27 12.18
N LYS A 3 -4.90 18.52 11.73
CA LYS A 3 -5.22 18.94 10.35
C LYS A 3 -4.36 18.26 9.28
N SER A 4 -3.10 17.92 9.57
CA SER A 4 -2.22 17.25 8.60
C SER A 4 -2.58 15.77 8.49
N ILE A 5 -2.90 15.14 9.63
CA ILE A 5 -3.41 13.77 9.68
C ILE A 5 -4.75 13.68 8.94
N SER A 6 -5.68 14.63 9.17
CA SER A 6 -6.98 14.62 8.49
C SER A 6 -6.86 14.88 6.99
N ARG A 7 -5.93 15.74 6.54
CA ARG A 7 -5.64 15.92 5.10
C ARG A 7 -4.98 14.70 4.48
N PHE A 8 -4.12 14.00 5.21
CA PHE A 8 -3.48 12.78 4.74
C PHE A 8 -4.53 11.68 4.49
N PHE A 9 -5.42 11.44 5.46
CA PHE A 9 -6.53 10.51 5.28
C PHE A 9 -7.56 10.99 4.24
N ALA A 10 -7.81 12.30 4.12
CA ALA A 10 -8.65 12.86 3.06
C ALA A 10 -8.05 12.70 1.66
N ALA A 11 -6.73 12.82 1.53
CA ALA A 11 -6.02 12.56 0.27
C ALA A 11 -6.07 11.07 -0.12
N ILE A 12 -6.09 10.18 0.87
CA ILE A 12 -6.30 8.74 0.66
C ILE A 12 -7.73 8.45 0.19
N ASN A 13 -8.72 9.19 0.70
CA ASN A 13 -10.14 8.93 0.50
C ASN A 13 -10.84 9.87 -0.51
N GLY A 14 -10.10 10.79 -1.13
CA GLY A 14 -10.60 11.62 -2.23
C GLY A 14 -11.14 10.75 -3.38
N TYR A 15 -11.79 11.36 -4.37
CA TYR A 15 -12.38 10.69 -5.55
C TYR A 15 -11.34 9.97 -6.44
N GLN A 16 -10.70 8.94 -5.88
CA GLN A 16 -9.70 8.12 -6.52
C GLN A 16 -10.40 6.88 -7.09
N ARG A 17 -9.95 6.39 -8.23
CA ARG A 17 -10.54 5.17 -8.82
C ARG A 17 -10.25 3.99 -7.88
N PRO A 18 -11.21 3.08 -7.64
CA PRO A 18 -11.00 1.96 -6.71
C PRO A 18 -9.82 1.06 -7.14
N GLY A 19 -9.54 1.00 -8.46
CA GLY A 19 -8.37 0.32 -9.00
C GLY A 19 -7.03 0.97 -8.64
N GLU A 20 -6.94 2.31 -8.60
CA GLU A 20 -5.70 3.03 -8.25
C GLU A 20 -5.40 2.92 -6.75
N LEU A 21 -6.45 2.89 -5.92
CA LEU A 21 -6.34 2.63 -4.48
C LEU A 21 -5.85 1.21 -4.21
N ALA A 22 -6.45 0.21 -4.87
CA ALA A 22 -6.05 -1.19 -4.74
C ALA A 22 -4.63 -1.44 -5.28
N ALA A 23 -4.25 -0.82 -6.40
CA ALA A 23 -2.90 -0.91 -6.95
C ALA A 23 -1.87 -0.28 -5.99
N GLY A 24 -2.19 0.89 -5.43
CA GLY A 24 -1.37 1.52 -4.39
C GLY A 24 -1.15 0.60 -3.19
N ALA A 25 -2.23 0.04 -2.65
CA ALA A 25 -2.16 -0.91 -1.54
C ALA A 25 -1.32 -2.15 -1.88
N ALA A 26 -1.51 -2.76 -3.05
CA ALA A 26 -0.75 -3.93 -3.51
C ALA A 26 0.75 -3.63 -3.67
N CYS A 27 1.12 -2.47 -4.23
CA CYS A 27 2.50 -2.01 -4.26
C CYS A 27 3.07 -1.80 -2.85
N GLY A 28 2.25 -1.31 -1.92
CA GLY A 28 2.60 -1.19 -0.51
C GLY A 28 2.93 -2.55 0.13
N VAL A 29 2.16 -3.60 -0.18
CA VAL A 29 2.45 -4.96 0.28
C VAL A 29 3.83 -5.41 -0.15
N ILE A 30 4.16 -5.28 -1.45
CA ILE A 30 5.49 -5.66 -1.96
C ILE A 30 6.58 -4.94 -1.17
N LEU A 31 6.50 -3.61 -1.07
CA LEU A 31 7.51 -2.81 -0.38
C LEU A 31 7.58 -3.08 1.12
N GLY A 32 6.47 -3.47 1.74
CA GLY A 32 6.45 -3.80 3.16
C GLY A 32 7.05 -5.16 3.47
N VAL A 33 6.92 -6.12 2.54
CA VAL A 33 7.41 -7.50 2.70
C VAL A 33 8.89 -7.64 2.32
N LEU A 34 9.38 -6.84 1.38
CA LEU A 34 10.79 -6.85 1.00
C LEU A 34 11.67 -6.24 2.11
N PRO A 35 12.84 -6.84 2.42
CA PRO A 35 13.79 -6.23 3.34
C PRO A 35 14.20 -4.85 2.83
N GLY A 36 14.05 -3.82 3.65
CA GLY A 36 14.45 -2.47 3.32
C GLY A 36 15.97 -2.28 3.24
N GLY A 37 16.41 -1.12 2.73
CA GLY A 37 17.81 -0.67 2.83
C GLY A 37 18.77 -1.28 1.80
N ASN A 38 18.27 -2.00 0.79
CA ASN A 38 19.05 -2.45 -0.37
C ASN A 38 18.60 -1.71 -1.65
N ALA A 39 19.39 -1.82 -2.72
CA ALA A 39 19.07 -1.13 -3.96
C ALA A 39 17.77 -1.64 -4.61
N SER A 40 17.45 -2.94 -4.49
CA SER A 40 16.21 -3.52 -5.03
C SER A 40 14.97 -2.83 -4.47
N TRP A 41 14.96 -2.63 -3.16
CA TRP A 41 13.86 -1.97 -2.46
C TRP A 41 13.69 -0.52 -2.94
N TRP A 42 14.79 0.24 -3.04
CA TRP A 42 14.76 1.63 -3.52
C TRP A 42 14.35 1.73 -4.99
N ILE A 43 14.83 0.83 -5.84
CA ILE A 43 14.43 0.77 -7.24
C ILE A 43 12.91 0.55 -7.34
N LEU A 44 12.37 -0.44 -6.63
CA LEU A 44 10.93 -0.69 -6.60
C LEU A 44 10.14 0.49 -6.04
N PHE A 45 10.62 1.11 -4.97
CA PHE A 45 9.98 2.27 -4.37
C PHE A 45 9.89 3.43 -5.37
N ILE A 46 10.99 3.73 -6.07
CA ILE A 46 11.03 4.78 -7.10
C ILE A 46 10.10 4.43 -8.25
N VAL A 47 10.16 3.20 -8.76
CA VAL A 47 9.29 2.74 -9.85
C VAL A 47 7.83 2.92 -9.47
N PHE A 48 7.40 2.43 -8.29
CA PHE A 48 6.00 2.57 -7.86
C PHE A 48 5.61 4.02 -7.57
N ALA A 49 6.54 4.86 -7.11
CA ALA A 49 6.27 6.29 -6.90
C ALA A 49 6.03 7.06 -8.22
N LEU A 50 6.55 6.55 -9.34
CA LEU A 50 6.34 7.11 -10.69
C LEU A 50 5.02 6.65 -11.33
N VAL A 51 4.49 5.50 -10.93
CA VAL A 51 3.20 5.00 -11.45
C VAL A 51 2.04 5.84 -10.91
N LYS A 52 1.00 6.04 -11.73
CA LYS A 52 -0.28 6.65 -11.31
C LYS A 52 -1.07 5.70 -10.41
N ILE A 53 -0.72 5.67 -9.13
CA ILE A 53 -1.39 4.92 -8.05
C ILE A 53 -1.63 5.80 -6.83
N ASN A 54 -2.46 5.35 -5.89
CA ASN A 54 -2.65 6.07 -4.63
C ASN A 54 -1.42 5.89 -3.71
N LYS A 55 -0.55 6.91 -3.68
CA LYS A 55 0.68 6.92 -2.89
C LYS A 55 0.43 6.87 -1.38
N GLY A 56 -0.68 7.46 -0.91
CA GLY A 56 -1.07 7.40 0.50
C GLY A 56 -1.38 5.99 0.95
N ALA A 57 -2.16 5.25 0.14
CA ALA A 57 -2.44 3.84 0.39
C ALA A 57 -1.19 2.96 0.30
N MET A 58 -0.30 3.23 -0.68
CA MET A 58 0.98 2.54 -0.79
C MET A 58 1.81 2.67 0.49
N ILE A 59 2.01 3.89 0.98
CA ILE A 59 2.80 4.14 2.20
C ILE A 59 2.14 3.52 3.42
N LEU A 60 0.82 3.65 3.58
CA LEU A 60 0.09 3.07 4.72
C LEU A 60 0.21 1.55 4.77
N VAL A 61 -0.05 0.88 3.65
CA VAL A 61 0.00 -0.58 3.57
C VAL A 61 1.45 -1.07 3.69
N MET A 62 2.41 -0.34 3.12
CA MET A 62 3.84 -0.61 3.31
C MET A 62 4.23 -0.61 4.79
N LEU A 63 3.87 0.42 5.55
CA LEU A 63 4.17 0.49 6.98
C LEU A 63 3.50 -0.64 7.77
N LEU A 64 2.27 -0.98 7.42
CA LEU A 64 1.56 -2.12 8.04
C LEU A 64 2.28 -3.45 7.76
N PHE A 65 2.69 -3.69 6.51
CA PHE A 65 3.35 -4.92 6.13
C PHE A 65 4.80 -5.00 6.59
N MET A 66 5.49 -3.88 6.79
CA MET A 66 6.81 -3.87 7.45
C MET A 66 6.73 -4.47 8.86
N TRP A 67 5.64 -4.21 9.57
CA TRP A 67 5.42 -4.80 10.89
C TRP A 67 5.05 -6.29 10.82
N LEU A 68 4.36 -6.70 9.75
CA LEU A 68 3.96 -8.10 9.53
C LEU A 68 5.03 -8.95 8.82
N ALA A 69 6.10 -8.34 8.30
CA ALA A 69 7.09 -8.99 7.46
C ALA A 69 7.77 -10.18 8.16
N SER A 70 8.04 -10.05 9.46
CA SER A 70 8.67 -11.10 10.27
C SER A 70 7.91 -12.43 10.24
N SER A 71 6.59 -12.39 10.06
CA SER A 71 5.75 -13.60 9.95
C SER A 71 5.87 -14.28 8.58
N LEU A 72 6.23 -13.52 7.54
CA LEU A 72 6.41 -14.01 6.16
C LEU A 72 7.86 -14.43 5.88
N ASP A 73 8.81 -14.00 6.70
CA ASP A 73 10.24 -14.29 6.53
C ASP A 73 10.57 -15.78 6.28
N PRO A 74 9.98 -16.77 6.98
CA PRO A 74 10.28 -18.19 6.70
C PRO A 74 9.87 -18.64 5.30
N LEU A 75 8.74 -18.13 4.80
CA LEU A 75 8.24 -18.42 3.45
C LEU A 75 9.12 -17.78 2.38
N LEU A 76 9.53 -16.52 2.58
CA LEU A 76 10.44 -15.86 1.65
C LEU A 76 11.83 -16.49 1.67
N HIS A 77 12.32 -16.85 2.85
CA HIS A 77 13.62 -17.48 3.02
C HIS A 77 13.69 -18.81 2.26
N SER A 78 12.71 -19.70 2.46
CA SER A 78 12.65 -20.99 1.78
C SER A 78 12.56 -20.84 0.26
N LEU A 79 11.71 -19.93 -0.23
CA LEU A 79 11.55 -19.66 -1.66
C LEU A 79 12.84 -19.11 -2.27
N GLY A 80 13.46 -18.11 -1.63
CA GLY A 80 14.71 -17.51 -2.09
C GLY A 80 15.90 -18.45 -2.00
N TYR A 81 15.97 -19.29 -0.96
CA TYR A 81 16.98 -20.33 -0.83
C TYR A 81 16.88 -21.35 -1.96
N GLY A 82 15.66 -21.83 -2.27
CA GLY A 82 15.46 -22.76 -3.38
C GLY A 82 15.90 -22.18 -4.73
N ILE A 83 15.69 -20.89 -4.95
CA ILE A 83 16.15 -20.21 -6.16
C ILE A 83 17.68 -20.06 -6.18
N LEU A 84 18.28 -19.55 -5.10
CA LEU A 84 19.72 -19.27 -5.03
C LEU A 84 20.59 -20.52 -5.05
N THR A 85 20.06 -21.66 -4.60
CA THR A 85 20.79 -22.93 -4.58
C THR A 85 20.53 -23.81 -5.81
N ALA A 86 19.67 -23.36 -6.73
CA ALA A 86 19.37 -24.12 -7.95
C ALA A 86 20.63 -24.22 -8.85
N PRO A 87 21.14 -25.45 -9.13
CA PRO A 87 22.38 -25.62 -9.89
C PRO A 87 22.33 -24.99 -11.29
N ALA A 88 21.15 -25.01 -11.93
CA ALA A 88 20.93 -24.43 -13.25
C ALA A 88 21.10 -22.90 -13.28
N LEU A 89 20.91 -22.21 -12.15
CA LEU A 89 20.99 -20.75 -12.04
C LEU A 89 22.37 -20.27 -11.55
N ASN A 90 23.24 -21.17 -11.09
CA ASN A 90 24.59 -20.82 -10.62
C ASN A 90 25.38 -19.96 -11.63
N PRO A 91 25.46 -20.31 -12.93
CA PRO A 91 26.21 -19.50 -13.88
C PRO A 91 25.67 -18.06 -14.02
N LEU A 92 24.34 -17.89 -13.89
CA LEU A 92 23.69 -16.59 -13.90
C LEU A 92 24.09 -15.77 -12.68
N PHE A 93 23.99 -16.36 -11.47
CA PHE A 93 24.32 -15.66 -10.23
C PHE A 93 25.80 -15.32 -10.12
N THR A 94 26.69 -16.19 -10.61
CA THR A 94 28.14 -15.87 -10.66
C THR A 94 28.42 -14.68 -11.57
N ARG A 95 27.78 -14.59 -12.74
CA ARG A 95 27.90 -13.42 -13.64
C ARG A 95 27.29 -12.16 -13.04
N MET A 96 26.16 -12.28 -12.35
CA MET A 96 25.55 -11.15 -11.66
C MET A 96 26.42 -10.65 -10.50
N ALA A 97 27.07 -11.55 -9.77
CA ALA A 97 27.96 -11.21 -8.66
C ALA A 97 29.24 -10.48 -9.11
N SER A 98 29.71 -10.71 -10.35
CA SER A 98 30.90 -10.04 -10.87
C SER A 98 30.67 -8.61 -11.37
N LEU A 99 29.41 -8.17 -11.49
CA LEU A 99 29.07 -6.80 -11.88
C LEU A 99 29.23 -5.84 -10.69
N PRO A 100 29.70 -4.59 -10.88
CA PRO A 100 29.98 -3.67 -9.78
C PRO A 100 28.72 -3.15 -9.06
N LEU A 101 27.61 -3.00 -9.77
CA LEU A 101 26.37 -2.40 -9.22
C LEU A 101 25.38 -3.45 -8.69
N VAL A 102 25.40 -4.66 -9.25
CA VAL A 102 24.40 -5.70 -8.93
C VAL A 102 24.48 -6.18 -7.48
N PRO A 103 25.65 -6.34 -6.84
CA PRO A 103 25.73 -6.68 -5.42
C PRO A 103 25.00 -5.69 -4.49
N LEU A 104 24.82 -4.42 -4.89
CA LEU A 104 24.06 -3.42 -4.10
C LEU A 104 22.58 -3.79 -3.95
N THR A 105 22.04 -4.61 -4.86
CA THR A 105 20.68 -5.14 -4.80
C THR A 105 20.49 -6.15 -3.66
N ARG A 106 21.58 -6.70 -3.12
CA ARG A 106 21.59 -7.81 -2.17
C ARG A 106 20.79 -9.03 -2.66
N PHE A 107 20.83 -9.32 -3.97
CA PHE A 107 20.14 -10.48 -4.55
C PHE A 107 20.60 -11.82 -3.93
N ASN A 108 21.81 -11.88 -3.36
CA ASN A 108 22.34 -13.04 -2.66
C ASN A 108 21.71 -13.26 -1.27
N ASN A 109 20.90 -12.34 -0.77
CA ASN A 109 20.10 -12.53 0.43
C ASN A 109 18.82 -13.29 0.06
N THR A 110 18.56 -14.42 0.71
CA THR A 110 17.39 -15.28 0.48
C THR A 110 16.07 -14.55 0.70
N LEU A 111 15.96 -13.63 1.66
CA LEU A 111 14.75 -12.84 1.88
C LEU A 111 14.50 -11.86 0.74
N VAL A 112 15.56 -11.25 0.20
CA VAL A 112 15.44 -10.34 -0.95
C VAL A 112 15.07 -11.13 -2.20
N MET A 113 15.75 -12.24 -2.47
CA MET A 113 15.46 -13.05 -3.66
C MET A 113 14.07 -13.68 -3.60
N GLY A 114 13.68 -14.21 -2.44
CA GLY A 114 12.35 -14.76 -2.21
C GLY A 114 11.27 -13.69 -2.33
N GLY A 115 11.49 -12.50 -1.76
CA GLY A 115 10.60 -11.35 -1.90
C GLY A 115 10.44 -10.89 -3.35
N LEU A 116 11.53 -10.82 -4.12
CA LEU A 116 11.49 -10.45 -5.54
C LEU A 116 10.75 -11.50 -6.39
N ALA A 117 10.99 -12.78 -6.15
CA ALA A 117 10.29 -13.86 -6.84
C ALA A 117 8.79 -13.91 -6.47
N ALA A 118 8.46 -13.65 -5.21
CA ALA A 118 7.08 -13.58 -4.72
C ALA A 118 6.37 -12.28 -5.10
N ALA A 119 7.09 -11.23 -5.52
CA ALA A 119 6.52 -9.90 -5.73
C ALA A 119 5.34 -9.89 -6.70
N LEU A 120 5.48 -10.52 -7.86
CA LEU A 120 4.44 -10.53 -8.90
C LEU A 120 3.20 -11.35 -8.49
N PRO A 121 3.35 -12.61 -8.00
CA PRO A 121 2.21 -13.36 -7.44
C PRO A 121 1.53 -12.63 -6.29
N LEU A 122 2.31 -12.10 -5.34
CA LEU A 122 1.79 -11.40 -4.16
C LEU A 122 1.06 -10.12 -4.56
N TRP A 123 1.54 -9.40 -5.57
CA TRP A 123 0.87 -8.23 -6.13
C TRP A 123 -0.47 -8.58 -6.75
N LEU A 124 -0.55 -9.64 -7.56
CA LEU A 124 -1.80 -10.05 -8.19
C LEU A 124 -2.86 -10.44 -7.15
N ILE A 125 -2.46 -11.24 -6.15
CA ILE A 125 -3.35 -11.68 -5.07
C ILE A 125 -3.80 -10.48 -4.24
N SER A 126 -2.86 -9.65 -3.77
CA SER A 126 -3.18 -8.48 -2.96
C SER A 126 -4.02 -7.46 -3.72
N TYR A 127 -3.75 -7.22 -5.00
CA TYR A 127 -4.56 -6.34 -5.84
C TYR A 127 -6.02 -6.80 -5.92
N ALA A 128 -6.25 -8.09 -6.17
CA ALA A 128 -7.59 -8.66 -6.22
C ALA A 128 -8.31 -8.50 -4.86
N VAL A 129 -7.62 -8.83 -3.76
CA VAL A 129 -8.15 -8.70 -2.39
C VAL A 129 -8.50 -7.24 -2.07
N PHE A 130 -7.58 -6.29 -2.30
CA PHE A 130 -7.85 -4.88 -2.03
C PHE A 130 -8.93 -4.30 -2.94
N ARG A 131 -8.97 -4.69 -4.23
CA ARG A 131 -10.05 -4.27 -5.13
C ARG A 131 -11.41 -4.72 -4.62
N LEU A 132 -11.50 -5.95 -4.12
CA LEU A 132 -12.71 -6.51 -3.52
C LEU A 132 -13.08 -5.75 -2.24
N LEU A 133 -12.12 -5.56 -1.32
CA LEU A 133 -12.31 -4.80 -0.07
C LEU A 133 -12.80 -3.37 -0.33
N VAL A 134 -12.19 -2.67 -1.29
CA VAL A 134 -12.59 -1.30 -1.65
C VAL A 134 -13.99 -1.26 -2.25
N LYS A 135 -14.37 -2.25 -3.07
CA LYS A 135 -15.72 -2.36 -3.63
C LYS A 135 -16.75 -2.56 -2.52
N PHE A 136 -16.51 -3.50 -1.60
CA PHE A 136 -17.37 -3.76 -0.46
C PHE A 136 -17.49 -2.55 0.48
N TYR A 137 -16.36 -1.89 0.78
CA TYR A 137 -16.34 -0.68 1.58
C TYR A 137 -17.21 0.40 0.93
N ARG A 138 -17.05 0.67 -0.37
CA ARG A 138 -17.85 1.69 -1.06
C ARG A 138 -19.33 1.36 -1.15
N SER A 139 -19.71 0.10 -1.32
CA SER A 139 -21.12 -0.28 -1.43
C SER A 139 -21.86 -0.26 -0.09
N TYR A 140 -21.19 -0.58 1.03
CA TYR A 140 -21.84 -0.64 2.34
C TYR A 140 -21.70 0.65 3.16
N ILE A 141 -20.53 1.29 3.10
CA ILE A 141 -20.17 2.37 4.02
C ILE A 141 -20.54 3.74 3.45
N ARG A 142 -20.50 3.90 2.11
CA ARG A 142 -20.82 5.20 1.49
C ARG A 142 -22.29 5.60 1.65
N ASP A 143 -23.21 4.64 1.62
CA ASP A 143 -24.63 4.90 1.84
C ASP A 143 -24.97 5.08 3.34
N THR A 144 -24.23 4.41 4.23
CA THR A 144 -24.46 4.48 5.68
C THR A 144 -23.85 5.73 6.32
N ILE A 145 -22.67 6.18 5.89
CA ILE A 145 -21.98 7.36 6.46
C ILE A 145 -22.49 8.68 5.86
N ILE A 146 -23.04 8.69 4.64
CA ILE A 146 -23.58 9.92 4.01
C ILE A 146 -25.04 10.19 4.44
N ARG A 147 -25.75 9.21 5.05
CA ARG A 147 -27.07 9.43 5.66
C ARG A 147 -27.15 9.10 7.15
N PRO A 148 -26.46 9.83 8.05
CA PRO A 148 -26.94 9.88 9.42
C PRO A 148 -28.27 10.65 9.39
N ARG A 149 -29.38 9.94 9.59
CA ARG A 149 -30.67 10.51 10.02
C ARG A 149 -30.54 11.32 11.34
N LEU A 150 -29.35 11.25 11.96
CA LEU A 150 -28.86 11.96 13.14
C LEU A 150 -28.08 13.27 12.83
N LEU A 151 -27.95 13.67 11.55
CA LEU A 151 -27.32 14.93 11.11
C LEU A 151 -27.78 16.19 11.88
N PRO A 152 -29.08 16.35 12.22
CA PRO A 152 -29.54 17.53 12.94
C PRO A 152 -29.06 17.60 14.40
N TRP A 153 -28.81 16.45 15.02
CA TRP A 153 -28.50 16.35 16.46
C TRP A 153 -27.03 16.63 16.75
N ILE A 154 -26.13 16.15 15.89
CA ILE A 154 -24.67 16.36 16.02
C ILE A 154 -24.26 17.82 15.80
N LYS A 155 -25.03 18.59 15.01
CA LYS A 155 -24.78 20.02 14.77
C LYS A 155 -24.99 20.92 16.00
N ARG A 156 -25.66 20.43 17.05
CA ARG A 156 -25.97 21.22 18.26
C ARG A 156 -24.84 21.27 19.29
N VAL A 157 -23.79 20.45 19.16
CA VAL A 157 -22.67 20.43 20.11
C VAL A 157 -21.45 21.15 19.49
N PRO A 158 -20.92 22.22 20.10
CA PRO A 158 -19.87 23.06 19.50
C PRO A 158 -18.56 22.31 19.22
N ILE A 159 -18.24 21.31 20.05
CA ILE A 159 -17.05 20.44 19.91
C ILE A 159 -17.18 19.50 18.70
N LEU A 160 -18.38 18.96 18.42
CA LEU A 160 -18.61 18.02 17.34
C LEU A 160 -18.66 18.69 15.96
N ARG A 161 -18.89 20.00 15.86
CA ARG A 161 -18.81 20.76 14.60
C ARG A 161 -17.41 20.72 13.98
N HIS A 162 -16.38 20.74 14.83
CA HIS A 162 -14.99 20.76 14.39
C HIS A 162 -14.55 19.37 13.91
N MET A 163 -15.08 18.32 14.54
CA MET A 163 -14.93 16.94 14.09
C MET A 163 -15.71 16.67 12.80
N TYR A 164 -16.91 17.24 12.64
CA TYR A 164 -17.70 17.09 11.42
C TYR A 164 -17.03 17.73 10.20
N ARG A 165 -16.47 18.95 10.32
CA ARG A 165 -15.68 19.54 9.22
C ARG A 165 -14.46 18.70 8.88
N ALA A 166 -13.83 18.07 9.87
CA ALA A 166 -12.74 17.14 9.61
C ALA A 166 -13.23 15.87 8.89
N LEU A 167 -14.39 15.32 9.29
CA LEU A 167 -15.02 14.17 8.65
C LEU A 167 -15.51 14.47 7.22
N GLU A 168 -16.06 15.65 6.97
CA GLU A 168 -16.52 16.11 5.65
C GLU A 168 -15.34 16.21 4.66
N ILE A 169 -14.19 16.67 5.16
CA ILE A 169 -12.91 16.67 4.42
C ILE A 169 -12.40 15.22 4.22
N LEU A 170 -12.53 14.36 5.23
CA LEU A 170 -12.11 12.94 5.20
C LEU A 170 -12.96 12.03 4.30
N PHE A 171 -14.24 12.35 4.10
CA PHE A 171 -15.17 11.54 3.31
C PHE A 171 -15.55 12.19 1.96
N GLY A 172 -14.98 13.36 1.65
CA GLY A 172 -15.13 14.01 0.34
C GLY A 172 -16.55 14.55 0.09
N ALA A 173 -17.11 15.28 1.04
CA ALA A 173 -18.42 15.92 0.92
C ALA A 173 -18.36 17.45 0.70
N GLY A 174 -17.25 17.97 0.16
CA GLY A 174 -17.26 19.23 -0.61
C GLY A 174 -17.00 18.84 -2.06
N GLU A 175 -17.90 18.99 -3.02
CA GLU A 175 -18.61 20.21 -3.40
C GLU A 175 -19.95 19.87 -4.09
N GLY A 176 -21.06 19.85 -3.37
CA GLY A 176 -22.35 19.55 -4.03
C GLY A 176 -23.63 19.96 -3.30
N VAL A 177 -23.55 20.57 -2.11
CA VAL A 177 -24.74 20.85 -1.29
C VAL A 177 -25.00 22.37 -1.12
N TRP A 178 -24.27 23.22 -1.85
CA TRP A 178 -24.42 24.68 -1.77
C TRP A 178 -24.94 25.34 -3.05
N ARG A 179 -25.60 24.59 -3.94
CA ARG A 179 -26.35 25.14 -5.08
C ARG A 179 -27.70 24.44 -5.27
N SER A 180 -28.65 24.81 -4.42
CA SER A 180 -30.10 24.99 -4.66
C SER A 180 -30.82 24.87 -3.32
#